data_AF-A0A914C3W7-F1
#
_entry.id   AF-A0A914C3W7-F1
#
_cell.length_a   1.000
_cell.length_b   1.000
_cell.length_c   1.000
_cell.angle_alpha   90.00
_cell.angle_beta   90.00
_cell.angle_gamma   90.00
#
_symmetry.space_group_name_H-M   'P 1'
#
loop_
_entity.id
_entity.type
_entity.pdbx_description
1 polymer ?
#
loop_
_entity_poly.entity_id
_entity_poly.type
_entity_poly.pdbx_seq_one_letter_code
_entity_poly.pdbx_strand_id
1 'polypeptide(L)'
;MTLPVFAKKVKKIATLQFLNIKLLLNGRGFSKFKKNYRLKGELGQGGFGVVYRAIRISDEMPVAVKFIERRQVRDWGKLNDERVPLEICMLARCSKISGVICLIDWYSMPEGYLIVMERPTPCMDLFDFIRAHKALDEELARFFFKQIVQTVDECAQRKVLHRDLKDENIVIDLMSGDTRLIDFGAATLLKKTRYHDFQGTRLYTPPEWFLHSLYLGREAAVWSLGILLYNMVNGRLPFQNEKDICTAHLLGPLPFFANISDEARDLIEKCLTFDPFSRISLDEVLKHPWLARPTADWLNLTVTLKLFEAESLLDSETVDSNKNEQENVEREESGMESCESENSSPSCSQDERVAPDSQEEVCTGMIKPETSVLHKPGIDVRRNAKTSLLQSKPIDFQMAPKDHRLKNKTKSGNIRPNLRETRLKHAAESIDSGISSVALHCSQYSLQSPLASPLFTTKPCVFPEIAENSP
;
A
#
# COMPACT_ATOMS: atom_id res chain seq x y z
N MET A 1 8.67 -24.36 18.18
CA MET A 1 7.57 -25.20 17.63
C MET A 1 7.91 -25.54 16.18
N THR A 2 7.54 -26.70 15.65
CA THR A 2 7.93 -27.10 14.28
C THR A 2 7.03 -26.49 13.20
N LEU A 3 7.60 -26.12 12.04
CA LEU A 3 6.88 -25.47 10.93
C LEU A 3 5.56 -26.17 10.51
N PRO A 4 5.46 -27.52 10.43
CA PRO A 4 4.22 -28.18 10.03
C PRO A 4 3.03 -27.91 10.96
N VAL A 5 3.27 -27.61 12.25
CA VAL A 5 2.21 -27.30 13.22
C VAL A 5 1.69 -25.87 13.02
N PHE A 6 2.59 -24.92 12.73
CA PHE A 6 2.22 -23.54 12.41
C PHE A 6 1.43 -23.50 11.08
N ALA A 7 1.92 -24.18 10.05
CA ALA A 7 1.21 -24.32 8.77
C ALA A 7 -0.19 -24.95 8.93
N LYS A 8 -0.34 -25.99 9.77
CA LYS A 8 -1.67 -26.57 10.09
C LYS A 8 -2.58 -25.60 10.84
N LYS A 9 -2.07 -24.79 11.78
CA LYS A 9 -2.87 -23.74 12.46
C LYS A 9 -3.33 -22.65 11.49
N VAL A 10 -2.41 -22.07 10.70
CA VAL A 10 -2.73 -21.02 9.71
C VAL A 10 -3.75 -21.53 8.69
N LYS A 11 -3.55 -22.74 8.15
CA LYS A 11 -4.48 -23.37 7.20
C LYS A 11 -5.87 -23.61 7.82
N LYS A 12 -5.96 -23.92 9.12
CA LYS A 12 -7.24 -24.06 9.85
C LYS A 12 -7.94 -22.72 10.07
N ILE A 13 -7.21 -21.66 10.44
CA ILE A 13 -7.75 -20.30 10.64
C ILE A 13 -8.27 -19.73 9.32
N ALA A 14 -7.46 -19.77 8.25
CA ALA A 14 -7.88 -19.36 6.92
C ALA A 14 -9.11 -20.16 6.43
N THR A 15 -9.17 -21.47 6.71
CA THR A 15 -10.35 -22.29 6.40
C THR A 15 -11.59 -21.87 7.19
N LEU A 16 -11.46 -21.44 8.45
CA LEU A 16 -12.57 -20.93 9.26
C LEU A 16 -13.07 -19.55 8.79
N GLN A 17 -12.18 -18.63 8.41
CA GLN A 17 -12.55 -17.37 7.75
C GLN A 17 -13.30 -17.66 6.43
N PHE A 18 -12.79 -18.62 5.63
CA PHE A 18 -13.46 -19.07 4.41
C PHE A 18 -14.81 -19.76 4.66
N LEU A 19 -14.99 -20.41 5.81
CA LEU A 19 -16.24 -21.05 6.21
C LEU A 19 -17.27 -19.99 6.63
N ASN A 20 -16.86 -18.99 7.40
CA ASN A 20 -17.71 -17.84 7.74
C ASN A 20 -18.16 -17.09 6.47
N ILE A 21 -17.26 -16.86 5.51
CA ILE A 21 -17.61 -16.33 4.18
C ILE A 21 -18.59 -17.26 3.44
N LYS A 22 -18.38 -18.60 3.43
CA LYS A 22 -19.35 -19.53 2.81
C LYS A 22 -20.73 -19.51 3.49
N LEU A 23 -20.80 -19.24 4.79
CA LEU A 23 -22.06 -19.09 5.55
C LEU A 23 -22.73 -17.74 5.29
N LEU A 24 -21.94 -16.66 5.17
CA LEU A 24 -22.37 -15.27 4.90
C LEU A 24 -22.70 -14.97 3.44
N LEU A 25 -22.55 -15.91 2.51
CA LEU A 25 -22.76 -15.68 1.07
C LEU A 25 -23.90 -16.52 0.46
N ASN A 26 -24.96 -16.78 1.23
CA ASN A 26 -26.12 -17.57 0.79
C ASN A 26 -27.15 -16.72 0.03
N GLY A 27 -26.79 -16.23 -1.16
CA GLY A 27 -27.67 -15.40 -1.99
C GLY A 27 -27.47 -15.51 -3.49
N ARG A 28 -28.50 -15.10 -4.25
CA ARG A 28 -28.52 -15.10 -5.73
C ARG A 28 -27.32 -14.36 -6.35
N GLY A 29 -26.82 -13.31 -5.67
CA GLY A 29 -25.62 -12.57 -6.09
C GLY A 29 -24.36 -13.43 -6.09
N PHE A 30 -24.10 -14.22 -5.03
CA PHE A 30 -22.96 -15.13 -4.98
C PHE A 30 -23.10 -16.28 -5.99
N SER A 31 -24.33 -16.74 -6.25
CA SER A 31 -24.62 -17.71 -7.31
C SER A 31 -24.31 -17.17 -8.72
N LYS A 32 -24.39 -15.84 -8.95
CA LYS A 32 -23.91 -15.21 -10.19
C LYS A 32 -22.37 -15.12 -10.18
N PHE A 33 -21.78 -14.56 -9.12
CA PHE A 33 -20.32 -14.42 -8.97
C PHE A 33 -19.58 -15.74 -9.22
N LYS A 34 -20.04 -16.85 -8.63
CA LYS A 34 -19.46 -18.19 -8.80
C LYS A 34 -19.46 -18.74 -10.23
N LYS A 35 -20.26 -18.21 -11.15
CA LYS A 35 -20.22 -18.59 -12.58
C LYS A 35 -19.04 -17.93 -13.30
N ASN A 36 -18.63 -16.76 -12.84
CA ASN A 36 -17.66 -15.89 -13.49
C ASN A 36 -16.29 -15.92 -12.79
N TYR A 37 -16.25 -16.20 -11.48
CA TYR A 37 -15.05 -16.09 -10.65
C TYR A 37 -14.86 -17.28 -9.69
N ARG A 38 -13.61 -17.72 -9.59
CA ARG A 38 -13.12 -18.79 -8.72
C ARG A 38 -12.33 -18.19 -7.56
N LEU A 39 -13.00 -17.99 -6.42
CA LEU A 39 -12.40 -17.46 -5.18
C LEU A 39 -11.24 -18.37 -4.70
N LYS A 40 -10.13 -17.76 -4.29
CA LYS A 40 -8.93 -18.39 -3.71
C LYS A 40 -8.75 -17.85 -2.28
N GLY A 41 -7.56 -18.00 -1.69
CA GLY A 41 -7.27 -17.53 -0.33
C GLY A 41 -7.36 -16.01 -0.15
N GLU A 42 -7.30 -15.59 1.11
CA GLU A 42 -7.21 -14.17 1.50
C GLU A 42 -5.98 -13.49 0.89
N LEU A 43 -6.08 -12.19 0.62
CA LEU A 43 -4.96 -11.31 0.27
C LEU A 43 -4.57 -10.45 1.47
N GLY A 44 -5.57 -9.90 2.18
CA GLY A 44 -5.39 -9.16 3.42
C GLY A 44 -6.72 -8.74 4.04
N GLN A 45 -6.67 -8.31 5.31
CA GLN A 45 -7.82 -7.80 6.08
C GLN A 45 -7.44 -6.46 6.70
N GLY A 46 -8.33 -5.46 6.62
CA GLY A 46 -8.08 -4.11 7.13
C GLY A 46 -9.36 -3.36 7.51
N GLY A 47 -9.23 -2.07 7.82
CA GLY A 47 -10.34 -1.24 8.31
C GLY A 47 -11.52 -1.05 7.33
N PHE A 48 -11.32 -1.36 6.04
CA PHE A 48 -12.33 -1.26 4.98
C PHE A 48 -12.90 -2.62 4.54
N GLY A 49 -12.59 -3.72 5.25
CA GLY A 49 -13.12 -5.05 5.00
C GLY A 49 -12.04 -6.11 4.76
N VAL A 50 -12.39 -7.17 4.04
CA VAL A 50 -11.48 -8.28 3.70
C VAL A 50 -11.35 -8.40 2.18
N VAL A 51 -10.11 -8.55 1.70
CA VAL A 51 -9.77 -8.70 0.28
C VAL A 51 -9.29 -10.12 0.02
N TYR A 52 -9.89 -10.77 -0.97
CA TYR A 52 -9.55 -12.14 -1.39
C TYR A 52 -8.86 -12.15 -2.75
N ARG A 53 -7.92 -13.09 -2.92
CA ARG A 53 -7.42 -13.47 -4.24
C ARG A 53 -8.53 -14.25 -4.95
N ALA A 54 -8.79 -13.96 -6.21
CA ALA A 54 -9.62 -14.82 -7.06
C ALA A 54 -9.04 -14.87 -8.49
N ILE A 55 -9.68 -15.69 -9.32
CA ILE A 55 -9.38 -15.90 -10.73
C ILE A 55 -10.67 -15.79 -11.53
N ARG A 56 -10.70 -15.04 -12.64
CA ARG A 56 -11.82 -15.00 -13.58
C ARG A 56 -11.84 -16.28 -14.43
N ILE A 57 -13.01 -16.91 -14.60
CA ILE A 57 -13.14 -18.26 -15.17
C ILE A 57 -13.04 -18.28 -16.71
N SER A 58 -13.35 -17.17 -17.38
CA SER A 58 -13.34 -17.07 -18.86
C SER A 58 -11.95 -17.16 -19.49
N ASP A 59 -10.92 -16.75 -18.74
CA ASP A 59 -9.59 -16.38 -19.24
C ASP A 59 -8.48 -16.56 -18.18
N GLU A 60 -8.80 -17.19 -17.05
CA GLU A 60 -7.94 -17.36 -15.86
C GLU A 60 -7.29 -16.06 -15.34
N MET A 61 -7.85 -14.89 -15.63
CA MET A 61 -7.28 -13.59 -15.21
C MET A 61 -7.18 -13.47 -13.68
N PRO A 62 -6.01 -13.08 -13.14
CA PRO A 62 -5.87 -12.67 -11.74
C PRO A 62 -6.75 -11.47 -11.36
N VAL A 63 -7.59 -11.64 -10.33
CA VAL A 63 -8.43 -10.55 -9.79
C VAL A 63 -8.36 -10.49 -8.26
N ALA A 64 -8.67 -9.33 -7.70
CA ALA A 64 -8.92 -9.10 -6.27
C ALA A 64 -10.43 -8.98 -6.02
N VAL A 65 -10.90 -9.44 -4.86
CA VAL A 65 -12.32 -9.37 -4.49
C VAL A 65 -12.45 -8.84 -3.07
N LYS A 66 -12.86 -7.58 -2.93
CA LYS A 66 -13.14 -6.93 -1.64
C LYS A 66 -14.60 -7.20 -1.24
N PHE A 67 -14.82 -7.68 -0.02
CA PHE A 67 -16.17 -7.80 0.56
C PHE A 67 -16.44 -6.66 1.54
N ILE A 68 -17.58 -5.98 1.35
CA ILE A 68 -18.05 -4.91 2.23
C ILE A 68 -19.42 -5.30 2.78
N GLU A 69 -19.54 -5.44 4.10
CA GLU A 69 -20.81 -5.73 4.75
C GLU A 69 -21.81 -4.59 4.58
N ARG A 70 -23.08 -4.90 4.32
CA ARG A 70 -24.14 -3.92 4.03
C ARG A 70 -24.35 -2.90 5.16
N ARG A 71 -24.09 -3.29 6.41
CA ARG A 71 -24.15 -2.43 7.61
C ARG A 71 -22.94 -1.50 7.79
N GLN A 72 -21.82 -1.78 7.11
CA GLN A 72 -20.59 -0.97 7.17
C GLN A 72 -20.53 0.10 6.08
N VAL A 73 -21.41 0.03 5.07
CA VAL A 73 -21.51 1.02 3.99
C VAL A 73 -22.06 2.34 4.54
N ARG A 74 -21.14 3.26 4.88
CA ARG A 74 -21.43 4.63 5.34
C ARG A 74 -22.07 5.45 4.23
N ASP A 75 -21.33 5.60 3.13
CA ASP A 75 -21.65 6.48 2.03
C ASP A 75 -22.18 5.72 0.80
N TRP A 76 -23.19 6.29 0.16
CA TRP A 76 -23.98 5.64 -0.88
C TRP A 76 -24.13 6.52 -2.12
N GLY A 77 -23.89 5.93 -3.28
CA GLY A 77 -24.10 6.58 -4.58
C GLY A 77 -25.14 5.85 -5.43
N LYS A 78 -25.16 6.21 -6.72
CA LYS A 78 -25.89 5.52 -7.79
C LYS A 78 -24.94 5.14 -8.92
N LEU A 79 -25.13 3.96 -9.49
CA LEU A 79 -24.47 3.52 -10.72
C LEU A 79 -25.50 2.73 -11.55
N ASN A 80 -25.76 3.16 -12.79
CA ASN A 80 -26.79 2.60 -13.66
C ASN A 80 -28.16 2.49 -12.94
N ASP A 81 -28.55 3.58 -12.27
CA ASP A 81 -29.70 3.74 -11.36
C ASP A 81 -29.76 2.83 -10.11
N GLU A 82 -28.95 1.78 -10.01
CA GLU A 82 -28.83 0.97 -8.79
C GLU A 82 -28.11 1.71 -7.66
N ARG A 83 -28.57 1.51 -6.41
CA ARG A 83 -27.99 2.10 -5.20
C ARG A 83 -26.84 1.23 -4.69
N VAL A 84 -25.63 1.78 -4.72
CA VAL A 84 -24.36 1.08 -4.43
C VAL A 84 -23.51 1.86 -3.42
N PRO A 85 -22.53 1.22 -2.73
CA PRO A 85 -21.51 1.91 -1.96
C PRO A 85 -20.81 3.01 -2.78
N LEU A 86 -20.47 4.13 -2.15
CA LEU A 86 -19.82 5.25 -2.85
C LEU A 86 -18.47 4.84 -3.47
N GLU A 87 -17.74 3.93 -2.83
CA GLU A 87 -16.50 3.30 -3.36
C GLU A 87 -16.68 2.76 -4.78
N ILE A 88 -17.77 2.02 -5.05
CA ILE A 88 -18.07 1.48 -6.40
C ILE A 88 -18.30 2.61 -7.39
N CYS A 89 -19.00 3.68 -7.00
CA CYS A 89 -19.19 4.86 -7.83
C CYS A 89 -17.87 5.59 -8.13
N MET A 90 -16.94 5.69 -7.17
CA MET A 90 -15.66 6.37 -7.37
C MET A 90 -14.73 5.54 -8.26
N LEU A 91 -14.59 4.24 -8.00
CA LEU A 91 -13.84 3.30 -8.85
C LEU A 91 -14.38 3.29 -10.30
N ALA A 92 -15.70 3.18 -10.48
CA ALA A 92 -16.32 3.21 -11.81
C ALA A 92 -16.03 4.52 -12.58
N ARG A 93 -15.91 5.64 -11.86
CA ARG A 93 -15.62 6.98 -12.41
C ARG A 93 -14.14 7.16 -12.78
N CYS A 94 -13.25 6.45 -12.09
CA CYS A 94 -11.81 6.41 -12.33
C CYS A 94 -11.34 5.25 -13.23
N SER A 95 -12.23 4.34 -13.66
CA SER A 95 -11.99 3.13 -14.48
C SER A 95 -11.26 3.31 -15.84
N LYS A 96 -10.83 4.51 -16.19
CA LYS A 96 -10.03 4.83 -17.39
C LYS A 96 -8.73 5.59 -17.08
N ILE A 97 -8.32 5.64 -15.81
CA ILE A 97 -7.05 6.21 -15.34
C ILE A 97 -6.11 5.03 -15.17
N SER A 98 -4.95 5.04 -15.83
CA SER A 98 -4.05 3.86 -15.85
C SER A 98 -3.55 3.50 -14.45
N GLY A 99 -3.16 4.50 -13.66
CA GLY A 99 -2.68 4.34 -12.30
C GLY A 99 -3.77 4.11 -11.24
N VAL A 100 -5.02 3.81 -11.61
CA VAL A 100 -6.06 3.37 -10.68
C VAL A 100 -6.34 1.88 -10.90
N ILE A 101 -6.58 1.14 -9.82
CA ILE A 101 -6.94 -0.28 -9.95
C ILE A 101 -8.29 -0.43 -10.68
N CYS A 102 -8.33 -1.22 -11.76
CA CYS A 102 -9.52 -1.27 -12.60
C CYS A 102 -10.66 -2.05 -11.91
N LEU A 103 -11.85 -1.42 -11.84
CA LEU A 103 -13.10 -2.09 -11.45
C LEU A 103 -13.58 -2.96 -12.61
N ILE A 104 -13.59 -4.28 -12.41
CA ILE A 104 -13.99 -5.26 -13.42
C ILE A 104 -15.50 -5.54 -13.30
N ASP A 105 -16.00 -5.78 -12.08
CA ASP A 105 -17.37 -6.26 -11.84
C ASP A 105 -17.78 -6.01 -10.37
N TRP A 106 -19.07 -6.11 -10.03
CA TRP A 106 -19.55 -6.03 -8.65
C TRP A 106 -20.88 -6.77 -8.44
N TYR A 107 -21.10 -7.27 -7.22
CA TYR A 107 -22.25 -8.12 -6.88
C TYR A 107 -22.94 -7.64 -5.61
N SER A 108 -24.24 -7.30 -5.71
CA SER A 108 -25.08 -7.06 -4.53
C SER A 108 -25.66 -8.36 -3.96
N MET A 109 -25.62 -8.51 -2.64
CA MET A 109 -26.11 -9.67 -1.89
C MET A 109 -26.81 -9.18 -0.61
N PRO A 110 -27.68 -9.98 0.05
CA PRO A 110 -28.33 -9.56 1.29
C PRO A 110 -27.36 -8.98 2.33
N GLU A 111 -26.22 -9.64 2.49
CA GLU A 111 -25.23 -9.42 3.55
C GLU A 111 -24.25 -8.27 3.23
N GLY A 112 -24.08 -7.93 1.95
CA GLY A 112 -23.07 -6.95 1.51
C GLY A 112 -22.90 -6.82 0.00
N TYR A 113 -21.72 -6.34 -0.38
CA TYR A 113 -21.27 -6.18 -1.77
C TYR A 113 -19.92 -6.88 -1.96
N LEU A 114 -19.74 -7.55 -3.10
CA LEU A 114 -18.41 -7.91 -3.62
C LEU A 114 -18.01 -6.88 -4.66
N ILE A 115 -16.81 -6.33 -4.54
CA ILE A 115 -16.16 -5.48 -5.55
C ILE A 115 -15.05 -6.31 -6.19
N VAL A 116 -15.12 -6.56 -7.49
CA VAL A 116 -14.13 -7.33 -8.25
C VAL A 116 -13.24 -6.39 -9.02
N MET A 117 -11.95 -6.42 -8.72
CA MET A 117 -10.94 -5.51 -9.25
C MET A 117 -9.83 -6.29 -9.93
N GLU A 118 -9.11 -5.62 -10.83
CA GLU A 118 -7.81 -6.05 -11.33
C GLU A 118 -6.86 -6.42 -10.17
N ARG A 119 -5.92 -7.34 -10.44
CA ARG A 119 -4.82 -7.64 -9.52
C ARG A 119 -3.55 -7.98 -10.30
N PRO A 120 -2.60 -7.03 -10.42
CA PRO A 120 -1.27 -7.28 -10.99
C PRO A 120 -0.59 -8.50 -10.37
N THR A 121 0.30 -9.16 -11.12
CA THR A 121 1.05 -10.34 -10.64
C THR A 121 2.36 -10.53 -11.42
N PRO A 122 3.53 -10.60 -10.75
CA PRO A 122 3.79 -10.29 -9.34
C PRO A 122 3.48 -8.83 -8.95
N CYS A 123 3.12 -8.60 -7.69
CA CYS A 123 2.83 -7.27 -7.16
C CYS A 123 3.18 -7.16 -5.67
N MET A 124 3.40 -5.93 -5.20
CA MET A 124 3.64 -5.59 -3.79
C MET A 124 3.06 -4.19 -3.52
N ASP A 125 2.58 -3.90 -2.32
CA ASP A 125 2.24 -2.53 -1.93
C ASP A 125 3.49 -1.70 -1.60
N LEU A 126 3.38 -0.37 -1.73
CA LEU A 126 4.50 0.55 -1.54
C LEU A 126 4.99 0.59 -0.08
N PHE A 127 4.15 0.25 0.90
CA PHE A 127 4.56 0.12 2.30
C PHE A 127 5.50 -1.08 2.51
N ASP A 128 5.12 -2.27 2.06
CA ASP A 128 5.98 -3.46 2.08
C ASP A 128 7.26 -3.24 1.26
N PHE A 129 7.17 -2.53 0.13
CA PHE A 129 8.31 -2.19 -0.72
C PHE A 129 9.30 -1.21 -0.05
N ILE A 130 8.82 -0.11 0.56
CA ILE A 130 9.68 0.81 1.34
C ILE A 130 10.31 0.05 2.51
N ARG A 131 9.55 -0.79 3.22
CA ARG A 131 10.06 -1.57 4.36
C ARG A 131 11.18 -2.52 3.95
N ALA A 132 11.11 -3.15 2.79
CA ALA A 132 12.16 -4.03 2.28
C ALA A 132 13.48 -3.27 2.03
N HIS A 133 13.40 -2.10 1.41
CA HIS A 133 14.57 -1.27 1.08
C HIS A 133 15.06 -0.37 2.23
N LYS A 134 14.30 -0.32 3.35
CA LYS A 134 14.40 0.63 4.46
C LYS A 134 14.06 2.07 4.07
N ALA A 135 14.57 2.57 2.96
CA ALA A 135 14.21 3.83 2.30
C ALA A 135 14.48 3.70 0.79
N LEU A 136 13.87 4.55 -0.03
CA LEU A 136 14.11 4.59 -1.48
C LEU A 136 15.12 5.68 -1.83
N ASP A 137 15.98 5.40 -2.81
CA ASP A 137 16.79 6.44 -3.44
C ASP A 137 15.90 7.45 -4.19
N GLU A 138 16.47 8.63 -4.50
CA GLU A 138 15.73 9.70 -5.15
C GLU A 138 15.24 9.38 -6.57
N GLU A 139 15.89 8.49 -7.32
CA GLU A 139 15.47 8.20 -8.69
C GLU A 139 14.31 7.21 -8.72
N LEU A 140 14.38 6.16 -7.91
CA LEU A 140 13.28 5.22 -7.67
C LEU A 140 12.09 5.92 -7.00
N ALA A 141 12.34 6.79 -6.02
CA ALA A 141 11.28 7.60 -5.41
C ALA A 141 10.63 8.56 -6.43
N ARG A 142 11.42 9.22 -7.29
CA ARG A 142 10.91 10.09 -8.38
C ARG A 142 10.10 9.30 -9.39
N PHE A 143 10.56 8.12 -9.79
CA PHE A 143 9.88 7.24 -10.75
C PHE A 143 8.46 6.88 -10.28
N PHE A 144 8.31 6.41 -9.03
CA PHE A 144 6.98 6.13 -8.47
C PHE A 144 6.17 7.40 -8.20
N PHE A 145 6.75 8.40 -7.54
CA PHE A 145 6.01 9.60 -7.12
C PHE A 145 5.41 10.37 -8.31
N LYS A 146 6.12 10.40 -9.45
CA LYS A 146 5.63 10.99 -10.71
C LYS A 146 4.31 10.36 -11.17
N GLN A 147 4.23 9.03 -11.20
CA GLN A 147 3.02 8.30 -11.55
C GLN A 147 1.88 8.53 -10.54
N ILE A 148 2.22 8.55 -9.24
CA ILE A 148 1.25 8.74 -8.15
C ILE A 148 0.62 10.14 -8.23
N VAL A 149 1.41 11.19 -8.42
CA VAL A 149 0.91 12.57 -8.59
C VAL A 149 0.03 12.68 -9.85
N GLN A 150 0.45 12.10 -10.98
CA GLN A 150 -0.35 12.06 -12.21
C GLN A 150 -1.71 11.38 -11.99
N THR A 151 -1.72 10.24 -11.30
CA THR A 151 -2.93 9.49 -10.93
C THR A 151 -3.87 10.31 -10.06
N VAL A 152 -3.32 11.05 -9.07
CA VAL A 152 -4.09 11.90 -8.16
C VAL A 152 -4.70 13.10 -8.90
N ASP A 153 -4.00 13.72 -9.84
CA ASP A 153 -4.61 14.78 -10.66
C ASP A 153 -5.65 14.24 -11.63
N GLU A 154 -5.43 13.11 -12.32
CA GLU A 154 -6.47 12.49 -13.16
C GLU A 154 -7.74 12.18 -12.35
N CYS A 155 -7.61 11.68 -11.11
CA CYS A 155 -8.75 11.51 -10.20
C CYS A 155 -9.46 12.84 -9.93
N ALA A 156 -8.70 13.89 -9.62
CA ALA A 156 -9.22 15.23 -9.36
C ALA A 156 -9.87 15.86 -10.61
N GLN A 157 -9.35 15.61 -11.82
CA GLN A 157 -9.96 15.98 -13.09
C GLN A 157 -11.32 15.30 -13.24
N ARG A 158 -11.39 13.99 -12.99
CA ARG A 158 -12.65 13.19 -12.97
C ARG A 158 -13.61 13.57 -11.83
N LYS A 159 -13.22 14.47 -10.92
CA LYS A 159 -13.98 14.91 -9.73
C LYS A 159 -14.11 13.84 -8.65
N VAL A 160 -13.05 13.06 -8.46
CA VAL A 160 -12.89 12.11 -7.34
C VAL A 160 -11.76 12.61 -6.43
N LEU A 161 -11.95 12.45 -5.12
CA LEU A 161 -10.97 12.75 -4.08
C LEU A 161 -10.77 11.49 -3.22
N HIS A 162 -9.52 11.00 -3.13
CA HIS A 162 -9.22 9.71 -2.47
C HIS A 162 -9.38 9.74 -0.94
N ARG A 163 -8.93 10.84 -0.31
CA ARG A 163 -8.86 11.10 1.15
C ARG A 163 -7.97 10.18 1.99
N ASP A 164 -7.73 8.94 1.58
CA ASP A 164 -6.75 8.04 2.21
C ASP A 164 -5.60 7.74 1.22
N LEU A 165 -4.79 8.74 0.90
CA LEU A 165 -3.61 8.57 0.04
C LEU A 165 -2.39 8.27 0.93
N LYS A 166 -1.83 7.08 0.76
CA LYS A 166 -0.70 6.55 1.53
C LYS A 166 -0.03 5.39 0.79
N ASP A 167 1.15 5.00 1.27
CA ASP A 167 1.95 3.87 0.80
C ASP A 167 1.21 2.52 0.86
N GLU A 168 0.49 2.21 1.95
CA GLU A 168 -0.37 1.01 2.04
C GLU A 168 -1.42 0.91 0.90
N ASN A 169 -1.86 2.06 0.35
CA ASN A 169 -2.92 2.13 -0.64
C ASN A 169 -2.39 2.25 -2.09
N ILE A 170 -1.11 1.95 -2.33
CA ILE A 170 -0.48 2.00 -3.66
C ILE A 170 0.17 0.65 -3.95
N VAL A 171 -0.30 -0.04 -4.98
CA VAL A 171 0.25 -1.34 -5.43
C VAL A 171 1.18 -1.13 -6.63
N ILE A 172 2.36 -1.72 -6.59
CA ILE A 172 3.33 -1.74 -7.67
C ILE A 172 3.17 -3.07 -8.45
N ASP A 173 3.02 -3.02 -9.77
CA ASP A 173 3.29 -4.17 -10.64
C ASP A 173 4.81 -4.36 -10.75
N LEU A 174 5.32 -5.48 -10.24
CA LEU A 174 6.77 -5.70 -10.17
C LEU A 174 7.38 -6.06 -11.54
N MET A 175 6.58 -6.29 -12.58
CA MET A 175 7.06 -6.53 -13.94
C MET A 175 7.31 -5.23 -14.72
N SER A 176 6.52 -4.19 -14.49
CA SER A 176 6.58 -2.92 -15.25
C SER A 176 6.95 -1.69 -14.41
N GLY A 177 6.83 -1.75 -13.08
CA GLY A 177 6.97 -0.61 -12.20
C GLY A 177 5.75 0.31 -12.15
N ASP A 178 4.63 -0.10 -12.77
CA ASP A 178 3.39 0.67 -12.77
C ASP A 178 2.75 0.70 -11.38
N THR A 179 2.47 1.89 -10.88
CA THR A 179 1.77 2.13 -9.61
C THR A 179 0.26 2.19 -9.83
N ARG A 180 -0.50 1.51 -8.97
CA ARG A 180 -1.96 1.45 -8.99
C ARG A 180 -2.52 1.83 -7.62
N LEU A 181 -3.22 2.96 -7.56
CA LEU A 181 -3.97 3.43 -6.39
C LEU A 181 -5.16 2.49 -6.11
N ILE A 182 -5.24 2.01 -4.87
CA ILE A 182 -6.28 1.09 -4.36
C ILE A 182 -7.05 1.70 -3.17
N ASP A 183 -8.13 1.01 -2.77
CA ASP A 183 -9.03 1.34 -1.65
C ASP A 183 -9.66 2.74 -1.68
N PHE A 184 -10.63 2.89 -2.58
CA PHE A 184 -11.51 4.05 -2.66
C PHE A 184 -12.62 4.03 -1.58
N GLY A 185 -12.48 3.25 -0.50
CA GLY A 185 -13.45 3.16 0.60
C GLY A 185 -13.62 4.47 1.39
N ALA A 186 -12.56 5.29 1.42
CA ALA A 186 -12.60 6.65 1.94
C ALA A 186 -13.04 7.71 0.89
N ALA A 187 -13.05 7.37 -0.40
CA ALA A 187 -13.13 8.33 -1.49
C ALA A 187 -14.50 9.01 -1.63
N THR A 188 -14.50 10.22 -2.19
CA THR A 188 -15.70 11.04 -2.36
C THR A 188 -15.64 11.93 -3.60
N LEU A 189 -16.75 12.59 -3.95
CA LEU A 189 -16.77 13.56 -5.04
C LEU A 189 -15.96 14.80 -4.66
N LEU A 190 -15.02 15.20 -5.53
CA LEU A 190 -14.22 16.42 -5.36
C LEU A 190 -15.09 17.65 -5.62
N LYS A 191 -15.20 18.52 -4.61
CA LYS A 191 -15.97 19.78 -4.65
C LYS A 191 -15.06 20.97 -4.34
N LYS A 192 -15.46 22.19 -4.76
CA LYS A 192 -14.75 23.44 -4.46
C LYS A 192 -14.99 23.98 -3.04
N THR A 193 -16.00 23.49 -2.34
CA THR A 193 -16.32 23.91 -0.97
C THR A 193 -15.59 23.06 0.06
N ARG A 194 -15.44 23.57 1.28
CA ARG A 194 -14.85 22.83 2.41
C ARG A 194 -15.56 21.51 2.69
N TYR A 195 -14.79 20.53 3.16
CA TYR A 195 -15.29 19.32 3.81
C TYR A 195 -15.36 19.56 5.32
N HIS A 196 -16.27 18.85 5.98
CA HIS A 196 -16.44 18.85 7.45
C HIS A 196 -16.48 17.41 7.99
N ASP A 197 -16.10 16.47 7.14
CA ASP A 197 -16.12 15.03 7.32
C ASP A 197 -14.78 14.49 6.81
N PHE A 198 -14.12 13.64 7.59
CA PHE A 198 -12.87 13.01 7.20
C PHE A 198 -12.96 11.50 7.38
N GLN A 199 -12.39 10.78 6.41
CA GLN A 199 -12.20 9.33 6.43
C GLN A 199 -10.85 9.08 5.77
N GLY A 200 -9.95 8.38 6.47
CA GLY A 200 -8.56 8.17 6.06
C GLY A 200 -7.61 8.10 7.25
N THR A 201 -6.32 7.98 6.95
CA THR A 201 -5.24 7.72 7.93
C THR A 201 -4.74 9.02 8.56
N ARG A 202 -4.80 9.12 9.90
CA ARG A 202 -4.57 10.38 10.64
C ARG A 202 -3.21 11.01 10.38
N LEU A 203 -2.12 10.23 10.27
CA LEU A 203 -0.79 10.78 10.04
C LEU A 203 -0.57 11.35 8.63
N TYR A 204 -1.44 11.01 7.68
CA TYR A 204 -1.49 11.59 6.32
C TYR A 204 -2.48 12.78 6.20
N THR A 205 -3.08 13.21 7.32
CA THR A 205 -4.13 14.24 7.35
C THR A 205 -3.53 15.63 7.62
N PRO A 206 -4.00 16.71 6.98
CA PRO A 206 -3.41 18.05 7.11
C PRO A 206 -3.81 18.78 8.40
N PRO A 207 -3.02 19.77 8.86
CA PRO A 207 -3.23 20.47 10.14
C PRO A 207 -4.56 21.22 10.21
N GLU A 208 -5.07 21.78 9.11
CA GLU A 208 -6.35 22.48 9.10
C GLU A 208 -7.55 21.60 9.54
N TRP A 209 -7.47 20.27 9.34
CA TRP A 209 -8.50 19.36 9.82
C TRP A 209 -8.51 19.27 11.35
N PHE A 210 -7.35 19.07 11.98
CA PHE A 210 -7.24 18.93 13.43
C PHE A 210 -7.56 20.25 14.16
N LEU A 211 -7.16 21.38 13.58
CA LEU A 211 -7.35 22.71 14.17
C LEU A 211 -8.76 23.27 13.97
N HIS A 212 -9.41 22.98 12.84
CA HIS A 212 -10.63 23.66 12.41
C HIS A 212 -11.78 22.72 12.00
N SER A 213 -11.60 21.40 12.05
CA SER A 213 -12.56 20.39 11.55
C SER A 213 -13.02 20.65 10.11
N LEU A 214 -12.10 21.13 9.27
CA LEU A 214 -12.35 21.41 7.86
C LEU A 214 -11.07 21.31 7.01
N TYR A 215 -11.25 21.05 5.72
CA TYR A 215 -10.16 21.09 4.72
C TYR A 215 -10.72 21.40 3.33
N LEU A 216 -9.84 21.79 2.41
CA LEU A 216 -10.09 21.86 0.97
C LEU A 216 -9.45 20.64 0.27
N GLY A 217 -10.08 20.16 -0.80
CA GLY A 217 -9.86 18.81 -1.30
C GLY A 217 -8.51 18.57 -2.00
N ARG A 218 -8.02 19.53 -2.79
CA ARG A 218 -6.74 19.39 -3.53
C ARG A 218 -5.56 19.63 -2.60
N GLU A 219 -5.73 20.61 -1.73
CA GLU A 219 -4.82 21.13 -0.73
C GLU A 219 -4.52 20.06 0.33
N ALA A 220 -5.53 19.29 0.75
CA ALA A 220 -5.35 18.11 1.60
C ALA A 220 -4.64 16.96 0.85
N ALA A 221 -4.95 16.73 -0.44
CA ALA A 221 -4.28 15.69 -1.22
C ALA A 221 -2.79 15.99 -1.45
N VAL A 222 -2.42 17.26 -1.66
CA VAL A 222 -1.01 17.70 -1.72
C VAL A 222 -0.29 17.49 -0.39
N TRP A 223 -0.94 17.74 0.75
CA TRP A 223 -0.35 17.40 2.05
C TRP A 223 -0.06 15.91 2.16
N SER A 224 -1.02 15.04 1.86
CA SER A 224 -0.80 13.57 1.88
C SER A 224 0.29 13.12 0.90
N LEU A 225 0.43 13.78 -0.27
CA LEU A 225 1.54 13.58 -1.20
C LEU A 225 2.89 13.98 -0.58
N GLY A 226 2.97 15.09 0.17
CA GLY A 226 4.17 15.50 0.89
C GLY A 226 4.60 14.51 1.97
N ILE A 227 3.63 13.99 2.75
CA ILE A 227 3.88 12.93 3.74
C ILE A 227 4.41 11.67 3.05
N LEU A 228 3.80 11.28 1.93
CA LEU A 228 4.17 10.10 1.15
C LEU A 228 5.59 10.20 0.57
N LEU A 229 5.94 11.33 -0.06
CA LEU A 229 7.28 11.54 -0.63
C LEU A 229 8.36 11.54 0.46
N TYR A 230 8.11 12.23 1.58
CA TYR A 230 9.01 12.19 2.73
C TYR A 230 9.21 10.75 3.24
N ASN A 231 8.13 9.95 3.33
CA ASN A 231 8.18 8.56 3.78
C ASN A 231 8.96 7.66 2.83
N MET A 232 8.79 7.84 1.52
CA MET A 232 9.55 7.13 0.48
C MET A 232 11.06 7.36 0.63
N VAL A 233 11.52 8.61 0.81
CA VAL A 233 12.97 8.92 0.87
C VAL A 233 13.60 8.78 2.26
N ASN A 234 12.83 8.85 3.37
CA ASN A 234 13.37 8.71 4.74
C ASN A 234 13.10 7.36 5.41
N GLY A 235 12.25 6.51 4.82
CA GLY A 235 11.83 5.23 5.42
C GLY A 235 10.87 5.35 6.61
N ARG A 236 10.34 6.55 6.86
CA ARG A 236 9.48 6.88 8.00
C ARG A 236 8.67 8.15 7.74
N LEU A 237 7.56 8.30 8.45
CA LEU A 237 6.72 9.51 8.42
C LEU A 237 7.43 10.73 9.07
N PRO A 238 7.11 11.98 8.67
CA PRO A 238 7.71 13.19 9.25
C PRO A 238 7.13 13.56 10.62
N PHE A 239 5.92 13.07 10.93
CA PHE A 239 5.19 13.36 12.16
C PHE A 239 4.80 12.05 12.84
N GLN A 240 4.97 11.96 14.16
CA GLN A 240 4.64 10.74 14.93
C GLN A 240 3.19 10.76 15.43
N ASN A 241 2.63 11.96 15.64
CA ASN A 241 1.29 12.13 16.20
C ASN A 241 0.65 13.47 15.78
N GLU A 242 -0.62 13.67 16.16
CA GLU A 242 -1.45 14.83 15.79
C GLU A 242 -0.92 16.17 16.35
N LYS A 243 -0.24 16.17 17.49
CA LYS A 243 0.37 17.38 18.07
C LYS A 243 1.52 17.86 17.18
N ASP A 244 2.36 16.95 16.71
CA ASP A 244 3.49 17.27 15.81
C ASP A 244 2.96 17.95 14.54
N ILE A 245 1.91 17.38 13.93
CA ILE A 245 1.23 17.96 12.74
C ILE A 245 0.72 19.38 13.04
N CYS A 246 0.03 19.58 14.17
CA CYS A 246 -0.52 20.87 14.56
C CYS A 246 0.55 21.92 14.91
N THR A 247 1.72 21.49 15.39
CA THR A 247 2.82 22.37 15.81
C THR A 247 3.97 22.46 14.82
N ALA A 248 3.89 21.81 13.65
CA ALA A 248 4.96 21.72 12.66
C ALA A 248 5.59 23.08 12.31
N HIS A 249 4.77 24.14 12.17
CA HIS A 249 5.21 25.51 11.88
C HIS A 249 6.01 26.19 13.01
N LEU A 250 6.14 25.56 14.18
CA LEU A 250 6.90 26.03 15.35
C LEU A 250 8.18 25.23 15.60
N LEU A 251 8.36 24.09 14.95
CA LEU A 251 9.44 23.13 15.24
C LEU A 251 10.73 23.37 14.43
N GLY A 252 10.74 24.37 13.54
CA GLY A 252 11.83 24.65 12.62
C GLY A 252 11.69 23.90 11.28
N PRO A 253 12.78 23.71 10.51
CA PRO A 253 12.75 22.92 9.28
C PRO A 253 12.45 21.45 9.59
N LEU A 254 11.91 20.72 8.61
CA LEU A 254 11.67 19.28 8.78
C LEU A 254 13.00 18.54 8.94
N PRO A 255 13.09 17.56 9.86
CA PRO A 255 14.30 16.75 9.99
C PRO A 255 14.42 15.81 8.79
N PHE A 256 15.57 15.81 8.11
CA PHE A 256 15.86 14.84 7.05
C PHE A 256 16.93 13.86 7.52
N PHE A 257 16.70 12.57 7.22
CA PHE A 257 17.54 11.46 7.70
C PHE A 257 18.25 10.71 6.57
N ALA A 258 17.74 10.85 5.33
CA ALA A 258 18.47 10.48 4.13
C ALA A 258 19.17 11.71 3.53
N ASN A 259 20.30 11.48 2.86
CA ASN A 259 20.98 12.51 2.07
C ASN A 259 20.21 12.73 0.75
N ILE A 260 19.39 13.78 0.68
CA ILE A 260 18.57 14.12 -0.48
C ILE A 260 18.90 15.52 -1.02
N SER A 261 18.70 15.70 -2.32
CA SER A 261 18.84 16.96 -3.04
C SER A 261 17.97 18.07 -2.48
N ASP A 262 18.42 19.31 -2.66
CA ASP A 262 17.68 20.48 -2.22
C ASP A 262 16.35 20.61 -2.96
N GLU A 263 16.24 20.15 -4.22
CA GLU A 263 14.96 20.14 -4.95
C GLU A 263 13.98 19.08 -4.42
N ALA A 264 14.47 17.97 -3.85
CA ALA A 264 13.61 17.00 -3.15
C ALA A 264 13.06 17.63 -1.86
N ARG A 265 13.93 18.28 -1.08
CA ARG A 265 13.56 18.98 0.16
C ARG A 265 12.55 20.08 -0.09
N ASP A 266 12.85 20.95 -1.05
CA ASP A 266 11.98 22.05 -1.50
C ASP A 266 10.59 21.57 -1.92
N LEU A 267 10.48 20.44 -2.64
CA LEU A 267 9.18 19.87 -2.99
C LEU A 267 8.42 19.36 -1.76
N ILE A 268 9.09 18.66 -0.85
CA ILE A 268 8.48 18.12 0.37
C ILE A 268 7.97 19.26 1.27
N GLU A 269 8.78 20.29 1.50
CA GLU A 269 8.44 21.44 2.34
C GLU A 269 7.31 22.30 1.72
N LYS A 270 7.29 22.45 0.39
CA LYS A 270 6.18 23.08 -0.34
C LYS A 270 4.87 22.29 -0.23
N CYS A 271 4.92 20.96 -0.30
CA CYS A 271 3.75 20.10 -0.09
C CYS A 271 3.26 20.10 1.37
N LEU A 272 4.19 20.19 2.34
CA LEU A 272 3.93 20.22 3.78
C LEU A 272 3.85 21.65 4.35
N THR A 273 3.63 22.64 3.50
CA THR A 273 3.38 24.02 3.92
C THR A 273 2.08 24.09 4.73
N PHE A 274 2.19 24.69 5.92
CA PHE A 274 1.16 24.62 6.97
C PHE A 274 -0.16 25.29 6.56
N ASP A 275 -0.11 26.51 6.01
CA ASP A 275 -1.29 27.17 5.45
C ASP A 275 -1.70 26.53 4.10
N PRO A 276 -2.93 25.98 3.97
CA PRO A 276 -3.40 25.38 2.72
C PRO A 276 -3.53 26.36 1.55
N PHE A 277 -3.55 27.68 1.77
CA PHE A 277 -3.59 28.67 0.68
C PHE A 277 -2.19 29.06 0.15
N SER A 278 -1.15 28.85 0.95
CA SER A 278 0.26 29.02 0.57
C SER A 278 0.93 27.71 0.12
N ARG A 279 0.27 26.57 0.35
CA ARG A 279 0.69 25.23 -0.06
C ARG A 279 0.67 25.10 -1.59
N ILE A 280 1.72 24.50 -2.15
CA ILE A 280 1.88 24.30 -3.62
C ILE A 280 0.64 23.62 -4.23
N SER A 281 0.19 24.07 -5.40
CA SER A 281 -0.92 23.40 -6.08
C SER A 281 -0.48 22.10 -6.75
N LEU A 282 -1.41 21.15 -6.91
CA LEU A 282 -1.15 19.88 -7.58
C LEU A 282 -0.64 20.06 -9.03
N ASP A 283 -1.11 21.11 -9.69
CA ASP A 283 -0.66 21.55 -11.01
C ASP A 283 0.79 22.07 -11.01
N GLU A 284 1.31 22.56 -9.88
CA GLU A 284 2.71 23.00 -9.72
C GLU A 284 3.62 21.87 -9.25
N VAL A 285 3.13 20.94 -8.42
CA VAL A 285 3.84 19.68 -8.08
C VAL A 285 4.24 18.95 -9.36
N LEU A 286 3.32 18.77 -10.31
CA LEU A 286 3.58 18.16 -11.62
C LEU A 286 4.63 18.89 -12.48
N LYS A 287 4.91 20.17 -12.19
CA LYS A 287 5.88 21.01 -12.90
C LYS A 287 7.16 21.25 -12.11
N HIS A 288 7.28 20.70 -10.90
CA HIS A 288 8.38 21.00 -9.99
C HIS A 288 9.70 20.46 -10.57
N PRO A 289 10.83 21.20 -10.47
CA PRO A 289 12.12 20.77 -11.03
C PRO A 289 12.52 19.33 -10.67
N TRP A 290 12.22 18.90 -9.44
CA TRP A 290 12.53 17.54 -9.00
C TRP A 290 11.76 16.45 -9.75
N LEU A 291 10.48 16.69 -10.11
CA LEU A 291 9.68 15.78 -10.96
C LEU A 291 9.91 15.98 -12.47
N ALA A 292 10.39 17.16 -12.87
CA ALA A 292 10.75 17.46 -14.26
C ALA A 292 12.03 16.73 -14.71
N ARG A 293 12.96 16.41 -13.79
CA ARG A 293 14.13 15.57 -14.07
C ARG A 293 13.70 14.23 -14.73
N PRO A 294 14.49 13.70 -15.69
CA PRO A 294 14.33 12.33 -16.18
C PRO A 294 14.47 11.29 -15.05
N THR A 295 14.01 10.09 -15.35
CA THR A 295 14.21 8.87 -14.56
C THR A 295 14.58 7.75 -15.52
N ALA A 296 15.46 6.86 -15.11
CA ALA A 296 15.64 5.55 -15.73
C ALA A 296 14.32 4.77 -15.80
N ASP A 297 14.26 3.78 -16.69
CA ASP A 297 13.14 2.85 -16.75
C ASP A 297 13.21 1.80 -15.61
N TRP A 298 12.10 1.08 -15.41
CA TRP A 298 11.97 0.06 -14.38
C TRP A 298 13.00 -1.07 -14.48
N LEU A 299 13.46 -1.41 -15.69
CA LEU A 299 14.42 -2.49 -15.88
C LEU A 299 15.80 -2.06 -15.37
N ASN A 300 16.24 -0.84 -15.70
CA ASN A 300 17.49 -0.29 -15.19
C ASN A 300 17.44 -0.08 -13.66
N LEU A 301 16.34 0.49 -13.13
CA LEU A 301 16.14 0.66 -11.68
C LEU A 301 16.19 -0.69 -10.93
N THR A 302 15.52 -1.73 -11.43
CA THR A 302 15.52 -3.05 -10.77
C THR A 302 16.80 -3.86 -10.98
N VAL A 303 17.64 -3.54 -11.97
CA VAL A 303 19.00 -4.10 -12.07
C VAL A 303 19.86 -3.55 -10.93
N THR A 304 19.83 -2.24 -10.68
CA THR A 304 20.56 -1.62 -9.55
C THR A 304 20.15 -2.22 -8.20
N LEU A 305 18.84 -2.41 -7.96
CA LEU A 305 18.35 -3.04 -6.73
C LEU A 305 18.88 -4.48 -6.54
N LYS A 306 18.87 -5.30 -7.61
CA LYS A 306 19.37 -6.69 -7.56
C LYS A 306 20.88 -6.78 -7.39
N LEU A 307 21.63 -5.80 -7.89
CA LEU A 307 23.07 -5.70 -7.66
C LEU A 307 23.36 -5.41 -6.19
N PHE A 308 22.64 -4.46 -5.56
CA PHE A 308 22.75 -4.22 -4.11
C PHE A 308 22.33 -5.44 -3.27
N GLU A 309 21.28 -6.18 -3.65
CA GLU A 309 20.92 -7.44 -3.00
C GLU A 309 22.08 -8.46 -3.10
N ALA A 310 22.68 -8.64 -4.29
CA ALA A 310 23.77 -9.58 -4.50
C ALA A 310 25.07 -9.18 -3.76
N GLU A 311 25.45 -7.90 -3.78
CA GLU A 311 26.62 -7.38 -3.04
C GLU A 311 26.42 -7.57 -1.52
N SER A 312 25.22 -7.31 -0.99
CA SER A 312 24.92 -7.51 0.44
C SER A 312 25.00 -8.97 0.89
N LEU A 313 24.83 -9.93 -0.02
CA LEU A 313 25.02 -11.36 0.25
C LEU A 313 26.51 -11.73 0.25
N LEU A 314 27.29 -11.22 -0.70
CA LEU A 314 28.75 -11.44 -0.78
C LEU A 314 29.50 -10.86 0.44
N ASP A 315 29.09 -9.67 0.91
CA ASP A 315 29.59 -9.09 2.16
C ASP A 315 29.26 -9.97 3.39
N SER A 316 28.15 -10.72 3.36
CA SER A 316 27.80 -11.63 4.46
C SER A 316 28.65 -12.92 4.46
N GLU A 317 29.01 -13.44 3.28
CA GLU A 317 29.84 -14.65 3.14
C GLU A 317 31.32 -14.38 3.48
N THR A 318 31.83 -13.18 3.17
CA THR A 318 33.21 -12.79 3.52
C THR A 318 33.40 -12.54 5.01
N VAL A 319 32.38 -12.04 5.72
CA VAL A 319 32.43 -11.83 7.18
C VAL A 319 32.44 -13.13 7.98
N ASP A 320 31.74 -14.19 7.55
CA ASP A 320 31.84 -15.51 8.19
C ASP A 320 33.15 -16.24 7.81
N SER A 321 33.68 -16.02 6.61
CA SER A 321 35.00 -16.54 6.22
C SER A 321 36.11 -16.04 7.15
N ASN A 322 36.13 -14.74 7.48
CA ASN A 322 37.14 -14.13 8.35
C ASN A 322 37.05 -14.53 9.84
N LYS A 323 35.98 -15.21 10.29
CA LYS A 323 35.88 -15.72 11.68
C LYS A 323 36.64 -17.04 11.85
N ASN A 324 36.61 -17.90 10.83
CA ASN A 324 37.21 -19.23 10.90
C ASN A 324 38.76 -19.20 10.94
N GLU A 325 39.39 -18.10 10.51
CA GLU A 325 40.85 -17.96 10.60
C GLU A 325 41.35 -17.53 11.99
N GLN A 326 40.48 -17.01 12.87
CA GLN A 326 40.87 -16.55 14.21
C GLN A 326 40.75 -17.60 15.33
N GLU A 327 39.94 -18.66 15.18
CA GLU A 327 39.89 -19.76 16.15
C GLU A 327 41.04 -20.79 16.00
N ASN A 328 41.87 -20.67 14.96
CA ASN A 328 42.86 -21.68 14.58
C ASN A 328 44.30 -21.41 15.08
N VAL A 329 44.50 -20.40 15.94
CA VAL A 329 45.83 -20.00 16.45
C VAL A 329 46.07 -20.41 17.91
N GLU A 330 45.03 -20.74 18.69
CA GLU A 330 45.14 -21.11 20.11
C GLU A 330 44.94 -22.62 20.39
N ARG A 331 45.49 -23.51 19.55
CA ARG A 331 45.49 -24.98 19.78
C ARG A 331 46.79 -25.73 19.42
N GLU A 332 47.97 -25.12 19.62
CA GLU A 332 49.26 -25.84 19.60
C GLU A 332 50.05 -25.69 20.90
N GLU A 333 49.49 -26.11 22.05
CA GLU A 333 50.30 -26.48 23.22
C GLU A 333 49.58 -27.43 24.21
N SER A 334 49.73 -28.75 24.03
CA SER A 334 49.85 -29.78 25.10
C SER A 334 49.60 -31.21 24.60
N GLY A 335 50.26 -32.19 25.22
CA GLY A 335 49.86 -33.61 25.19
C GLY A 335 50.54 -34.47 24.12
N MET A 336 51.47 -35.32 24.54
CA MET A 336 52.10 -36.37 23.75
C MET A 336 51.79 -37.74 24.37
N GLU A 337 52.18 -38.84 23.70
CA GLU A 337 51.95 -40.26 24.09
C GLU A 337 50.52 -40.81 23.87
N SER A 338 50.31 -42.06 23.44
CA SER A 338 51.25 -43.08 22.91
C SER A 338 50.51 -44.08 21.98
N CYS A 339 51.25 -45.00 21.36
CA CYS A 339 50.78 -45.85 20.26
C CYS A 339 50.34 -47.24 20.72
N GLU A 340 49.37 -47.86 20.04
CA GLU A 340 49.42 -49.29 19.65
C GLU A 340 48.33 -49.63 18.60
N SER A 341 48.78 -50.13 17.44
CA SER A 341 48.37 -51.35 16.68
C SER A 341 46.90 -51.87 16.70
N GLU A 342 46.37 -52.52 15.65
CA GLU A 342 46.96 -53.00 14.39
C GLU A 342 45.93 -53.13 13.23
N ASN A 343 46.37 -53.60 12.05
CA ASN A 343 45.57 -53.80 10.83
C ASN A 343 44.50 -54.91 11.01
N SER A 344 43.35 -54.89 10.30
CA SER A 344 43.26 -55.40 8.93
C SER A 344 41.82 -55.45 8.38
N SER A 345 41.68 -55.78 7.10
CA SER A 345 40.44 -55.97 6.32
C SER A 345 40.69 -57.06 5.26
N PRO A 346 39.71 -57.49 4.44
CA PRO A 346 38.31 -57.87 4.72
C PRO A 346 37.96 -59.25 4.11
N SER A 347 36.74 -59.80 4.34
CA SER A 347 36.01 -60.62 3.34
C SER A 347 34.61 -61.08 3.82
N CYS A 348 33.66 -61.23 2.87
CA CYS A 348 32.58 -62.24 2.76
C CYS A 348 31.60 -62.55 3.94
N SER A 349 30.35 -62.99 3.73
CA SER A 349 29.52 -63.16 2.52
C SER A 349 28.07 -63.56 2.90
N GLN A 350 27.13 -63.52 1.91
CA GLN A 350 25.83 -64.26 1.88
C GLN A 350 24.73 -63.79 2.88
N ASP A 351 23.43 -63.92 2.63
CA ASP A 351 22.60 -64.33 1.45
C ASP A 351 21.18 -63.65 1.63
N GLU A 352 20.07 -63.84 0.91
CA GLU A 352 19.64 -64.85 -0.08
C GLU A 352 18.60 -64.28 -1.11
N ARG A 353 17.51 -65.00 -1.44
CA ARG A 353 16.51 -64.74 -2.53
C ARG A 353 15.25 -63.98 -2.01
N VAL A 354 14.28 -63.49 -2.80
CA VAL A 354 13.43 -64.14 -3.84
C VAL A 354 12.83 -63.12 -4.85
N ALA A 355 12.56 -63.57 -6.07
CA ALA A 355 11.89 -62.90 -7.21
C ALA A 355 10.79 -63.86 -7.79
N PRO A 356 10.01 -63.60 -8.86
CA PRO A 356 9.97 -62.47 -9.83
C PRO A 356 8.64 -61.67 -9.72
N ASP A 357 8.19 -60.78 -10.62
CA ASP A 357 8.43 -60.49 -12.06
C ASP A 357 8.07 -58.98 -12.34
N SER A 358 8.18 -58.31 -13.50
CA SER A 358 8.31 -58.70 -14.92
C SER A 358 9.11 -57.68 -15.77
N GLN A 359 9.27 -58.02 -17.06
CA GLN A 359 9.72 -57.23 -18.23
C GLN A 359 9.17 -55.77 -18.29
N GLU A 360 9.96 -54.73 -18.59
CA GLU A 360 10.71 -54.38 -19.84
C GLU A 360 9.79 -53.85 -20.97
N GLU A 361 10.19 -52.92 -21.84
CA GLU A 361 11.54 -52.54 -22.31
C GLU A 361 11.66 -51.03 -22.67
N VAL A 362 12.87 -50.48 -22.80
CA VAL A 362 13.16 -49.09 -23.25
C VAL A 362 14.43 -49.03 -24.12
N CYS A 363 14.36 -48.46 -25.33
CA CYS A 363 15.48 -47.82 -26.05
C CYS A 363 14.95 -46.84 -27.12
N THR A 364 15.24 -45.53 -27.07
CA THR A 364 16.47 -44.78 -27.48
C THR A 364 16.63 -44.53 -29.00
N GLY A 365 17.14 -43.35 -29.36
CA GLY A 365 17.40 -42.94 -30.75
C GLY A 365 17.31 -41.42 -31.00
N MET A 366 18.45 -40.74 -31.09
CA MET A 366 18.55 -39.32 -31.51
C MET A 366 19.23 -39.23 -32.88
N ILE A 367 18.81 -38.29 -33.74
CA ILE A 367 19.62 -37.63 -34.78
C ILE A 367 18.86 -36.41 -35.36
N LYS A 368 19.58 -35.47 -35.97
CA LYS A 368 19.11 -34.21 -36.62
C LYS A 368 19.73 -34.14 -38.06
N PRO A 369 19.65 -33.01 -38.78
CA PRO A 369 18.49 -32.32 -39.38
C PRO A 369 18.67 -32.15 -40.91
N GLU A 370 17.68 -31.58 -41.62
CA GLU A 370 17.84 -30.80 -42.88
C GLU A 370 16.46 -30.25 -43.33
N THR A 371 16.34 -29.50 -44.42
CA THR A 371 16.41 -28.03 -44.63
C THR A 371 15.55 -27.65 -45.85
N SER A 372 15.12 -26.39 -45.99
CA SER A 372 14.63 -25.76 -47.26
C SER A 372 13.26 -26.24 -47.84
N VAL A 373 12.48 -25.52 -48.69
CA VAL A 373 12.52 -24.11 -49.17
C VAL A 373 11.12 -23.62 -49.67
N LEU A 374 10.99 -22.30 -49.92
CA LEU A 374 9.86 -21.48 -50.43
C LEU A 374 8.71 -22.13 -51.26
N HIS A 375 7.47 -21.61 -51.09
CA HIS A 375 6.82 -20.70 -52.09
C HIS A 375 5.55 -19.96 -51.62
N LYS A 376 5.24 -18.83 -52.29
CA LYS A 376 3.94 -18.10 -52.32
C LYS A 376 3.36 -18.17 -53.75
N PRO A 377 2.03 -18.12 -53.96
CA PRO A 377 1.31 -16.84 -54.25
C PRO A 377 0.08 -16.65 -53.31
N GLY A 378 -0.84 -15.69 -53.46
CA GLY A 378 -0.95 -14.53 -54.38
C GLY A 378 -2.41 -14.05 -54.56
N ILE A 379 -2.71 -12.87 -54.03
CA ILE A 379 -3.90 -11.97 -54.14
C ILE A 379 -5.00 -12.32 -55.20
N ASP A 380 -6.29 -12.31 -54.78
CA ASP A 380 -7.38 -11.57 -55.46
C ASP A 380 -8.55 -11.20 -54.49
N VAL A 381 -9.60 -10.50 -54.97
CA VAL A 381 -10.42 -9.53 -54.20
C VAL A 381 -11.95 -9.69 -54.43
N ARG A 382 -12.76 -9.09 -53.51
CA ARG A 382 -14.23 -8.83 -53.56
C ARG A 382 -15.10 -10.02 -53.03
N ARG A 383 -16.21 -9.84 -52.29
CA ARG A 383 -17.24 -8.76 -52.29
C ARG A 383 -17.97 -8.63 -50.92
N ASN A 384 -18.53 -7.43 -50.66
CA ASN A 384 -19.79 -7.16 -49.90
C ASN A 384 -19.83 -7.46 -48.37
N ALA A 385 -20.64 -6.79 -47.51
CA ALA A 385 -21.57 -5.66 -47.68
C ALA A 385 -21.80 -4.81 -46.39
N LYS A 386 -22.25 -3.56 -46.59
CA LYS A 386 -23.13 -2.68 -45.78
C LYS A 386 -23.35 -2.96 -44.26
N THR A 387 -23.09 -1.93 -43.43
CA THR A 387 -24.08 -1.21 -42.56
C THR A 387 -23.39 0.01 -41.92
N SER A 388 -23.68 1.23 -42.38
CA SER A 388 -24.65 2.20 -41.80
C SER A 388 -24.25 2.80 -40.44
N LEU A 389 -23.75 4.05 -40.48
CA LEU A 389 -23.51 4.90 -39.32
C LEU A 389 -24.81 5.28 -38.61
N LEU A 390 -24.78 5.36 -37.28
CA LEU A 390 -25.69 6.19 -36.49
C LEU A 390 -24.93 6.83 -35.32
N GLN A 391 -25.08 8.14 -35.17
CA GLN A 391 -24.44 8.92 -34.11
C GLN A 391 -25.29 8.89 -32.84
N SER A 392 -24.66 8.92 -31.67
CA SER A 392 -25.30 9.33 -30.41
C SER A 392 -24.59 10.56 -29.83
N LYS A 393 -25.37 11.48 -29.27
CA LYS A 393 -24.94 12.81 -28.81
C LYS A 393 -24.49 12.77 -27.34
N PRO A 394 -23.67 13.75 -26.88
CA PRO A 394 -23.35 13.88 -25.46
C PRO A 394 -24.61 14.10 -24.61
N ILE A 395 -24.59 13.59 -23.37
CA ILE A 395 -25.65 13.79 -22.38
C ILE A 395 -25.32 15.04 -21.57
N ASP A 396 -26.21 16.03 -21.63
CA ASP A 396 -26.17 17.24 -20.81
C ASP A 396 -27.03 17.06 -19.54
N PHE A 397 -26.57 17.57 -18.40
CA PHE A 397 -27.21 17.40 -17.09
C PHE A 397 -27.61 18.74 -16.50
N GLN A 398 -28.81 19.20 -16.85
CA GLN A 398 -29.41 20.39 -16.26
C GLN A 398 -29.73 20.18 -14.77
N MET A 399 -29.30 21.12 -13.93
CA MET A 399 -29.71 21.19 -12.52
C MET A 399 -30.98 22.04 -12.39
N ALA A 400 -32.08 21.45 -11.90
CA ALA A 400 -33.29 22.20 -11.58
C ALA A 400 -33.15 22.93 -10.23
N PRO A 401 -33.38 24.25 -10.15
CA PRO A 401 -33.35 24.99 -8.90
C PRO A 401 -34.60 24.71 -8.05
N LYS A 402 -34.48 24.87 -6.73
CA LYS A 402 -35.63 24.92 -5.81
C LYS A 402 -35.60 26.21 -4.99
N ASP A 403 -36.35 27.20 -5.46
CA ASP A 403 -36.77 28.34 -4.63
C ASP A 403 -37.65 27.89 -3.46
N HIS A 404 -37.35 28.38 -2.26
CA HIS A 404 -38.40 28.60 -1.26
C HIS A 404 -38.15 29.90 -0.49
N ARG A 405 -39.07 30.86 -0.71
CA ARG A 405 -39.12 32.16 -0.03
C ARG A 405 -39.30 32.01 1.48
N LEU A 406 -38.70 32.93 2.23
CA LEU A 406 -39.03 33.17 3.64
C LEU A 406 -40.54 33.48 3.80
N LYS A 407 -41.12 33.03 4.92
CA LYS A 407 -42.31 33.64 5.52
C LYS A 407 -42.16 33.73 7.03
N ASN A 408 -41.78 34.91 7.52
CA ASN A 408 -41.86 35.22 8.95
C ASN A 408 -43.33 35.25 9.39
N LYS A 409 -43.65 34.56 10.50
CA LYS A 409 -44.81 34.88 11.34
C LYS A 409 -44.42 34.73 12.81
N THR A 410 -44.39 35.85 13.52
CA THR A 410 -44.28 35.91 14.96
C THR A 410 -45.64 35.62 15.61
N LYS A 411 -45.64 34.91 16.75
CA LYS A 411 -46.56 35.15 17.87
C LYS A 411 -46.04 34.53 19.16
N SER A 412 -46.41 35.12 20.29
CA SER A 412 -45.91 34.88 21.65
C SER A 412 -46.76 33.88 22.43
N GLY A 413 -46.20 33.18 23.45
CA GLY A 413 -47.01 32.33 24.32
C GLY A 413 -46.32 31.46 25.39
N ASN A 414 -45.50 32.05 26.28
CA ASN A 414 -45.26 31.70 27.71
C ASN A 414 -45.27 30.24 28.28
N ILE A 415 -44.48 30.03 29.37
CA ILE A 415 -44.55 28.93 30.37
C ILE A 415 -44.05 27.55 29.84
N ARG A 416 -43.17 26.78 30.48
CA ARG A 416 -42.43 26.81 31.79
C ARG A 416 -41.08 26.06 31.61
N PRO A 417 -40.05 26.25 32.47
CA PRO A 417 -38.78 25.52 32.36
C PRO A 417 -38.78 24.18 33.12
N ASN A 418 -38.13 23.13 32.57
CA ASN A 418 -37.30 22.18 33.34
C ASN A 418 -36.56 21.13 32.49
N LEU A 419 -35.67 20.37 33.14
CA LEU A 419 -35.09 19.08 32.71
C LEU A 419 -34.16 19.10 31.48
N ARG A 420 -32.92 19.55 31.67
CA ARG A 420 -31.79 19.25 30.76
C ARG A 420 -30.53 18.76 31.48
N GLU A 421 -30.70 17.90 32.50
CA GLU A 421 -29.60 17.46 33.38
C GLU A 421 -29.52 15.93 33.61
N THR A 422 -30.16 15.13 32.76
CA THR A 422 -30.18 13.65 32.88
C THR A 422 -29.85 12.93 31.56
N ARG A 423 -28.76 13.32 30.89
CA ARG A 423 -28.24 12.55 29.72
C ARG A 423 -26.73 12.56 29.46
N LEU A 424 -25.92 13.01 30.43
CA LEU A 424 -24.44 13.02 30.35
C LEU A 424 -23.74 11.91 31.18
N LYS A 425 -24.49 10.91 31.68
CA LYS A 425 -23.94 9.81 32.52
C LYS A 425 -24.13 8.39 31.98
N HIS A 426 -24.49 8.23 30.70
CA HIS A 426 -24.52 6.92 30.01
C HIS A 426 -23.80 6.94 28.65
N ALA A 427 -22.76 7.77 28.52
CA ALA A 427 -21.87 7.81 27.35
C ALA A 427 -20.39 7.56 27.71
N ALA A 428 -20.10 7.24 28.97
CA ALA A 428 -18.74 7.03 29.49
C ALA A 428 -18.37 5.54 29.69
N GLU A 429 -19.32 4.61 29.56
CA GLU A 429 -19.16 3.19 29.91
C GLU A 429 -19.50 2.28 28.70
N SER A 430 -18.84 2.52 27.56
CA SER A 430 -18.84 1.61 26.39
C SER A 430 -17.69 1.86 25.39
N ILE A 431 -16.65 2.61 25.77
CA ILE A 431 -15.47 2.87 24.92
C ILE A 431 -14.20 2.42 25.65
N ASP A 432 -14.22 1.18 26.16
CA ASP A 432 -13.03 0.50 26.71
C ASP A 432 -13.06 -1.01 26.45
N SER A 433 -13.08 -1.38 25.17
CA SER A 433 -12.91 -2.76 24.69
C SER A 433 -12.51 -2.81 23.20
N GLY A 434 -11.52 -1.99 22.82
CA GLY A 434 -11.09 -1.85 21.41
C GLY A 434 -9.60 -1.60 21.16
N ILE A 435 -8.76 -1.44 22.19
CA ILE A 435 -7.32 -1.13 22.03
C ILE A 435 -6.48 -2.31 22.54
N SER A 436 -6.37 -3.36 21.73
CA SER A 436 -5.32 -4.40 21.89
C SER A 436 -5.20 -5.25 20.62
N SER A 437 -4.12 -5.07 19.84
CA SER A 437 -3.58 -6.08 18.91
C SER A 437 -2.29 -5.66 18.18
N VAL A 438 -2.01 -4.35 18.02
CA VAL A 438 -0.98 -3.86 17.05
C VAL A 438 0.22 -3.14 17.71
N ALA A 439 0.34 -3.20 19.04
CA ALA A 439 1.40 -2.52 19.79
C ALA A 439 2.06 -3.44 20.83
N LEU A 440 2.65 -4.56 20.38
CA LEU A 440 3.37 -5.48 21.29
C LEU A 440 4.43 -6.38 20.61
N HIS A 441 5.33 -5.82 19.80
CA HIS A 441 6.59 -6.49 19.43
C HIS A 441 7.75 -5.56 19.02
N CYS A 442 8.07 -4.55 19.84
CA CYS A 442 9.28 -3.71 19.70
C CYS A 442 9.93 -3.43 21.07
N SER A 443 10.26 -4.48 21.84
CA SER A 443 10.85 -4.32 23.18
C SER A 443 11.59 -5.58 23.68
N GLN A 444 12.59 -6.06 22.93
CA GLN A 444 13.67 -6.94 23.42
C GLN A 444 14.84 -6.91 22.43
N TYR A 445 16.06 -7.15 22.92
CA TYR A 445 17.37 -6.86 22.28
C TYR A 445 17.81 -5.38 22.29
N SER A 446 18.01 -4.85 23.50
CA SER A 446 19.09 -3.89 23.76
C SER A 446 20.14 -4.58 24.64
N LEU A 447 21.41 -4.25 24.45
CA LEU A 447 22.56 -4.94 25.04
C LEU A 447 22.66 -4.73 26.56
N GLN A 448 23.14 -5.76 27.27
CA GLN A 448 23.78 -5.60 28.57
C GLN A 448 25.28 -5.39 28.38
N SER A 449 25.84 -4.29 28.89
CA SER A 449 27.11 -4.23 29.65
C SER A 449 27.39 -2.77 30.09
N PRO A 450 28.19 -2.51 31.15
CA PRO A 450 27.83 -1.42 32.06
C PRO A 450 28.80 -0.23 32.16
N LEU A 451 28.22 0.91 32.56
CA LEU A 451 28.73 1.95 33.48
C LEU A 451 30.23 2.32 33.47
N ALA A 452 30.52 3.53 32.97
CA ALA A 452 31.53 4.43 33.53
C ALA A 452 31.02 5.89 33.47
N SER A 453 31.35 6.72 34.46
CA SER A 453 30.74 8.05 34.66
C SER A 453 31.58 9.19 34.05
N PRO A 454 30.97 10.26 33.49
CA PRO A 454 31.67 11.48 33.15
C PRO A 454 31.90 12.37 34.40
N LEU A 455 33.06 13.03 34.47
CA LEU A 455 33.39 13.99 35.53
C LEU A 455 32.88 15.40 35.21
N PHE A 456 32.39 16.10 36.23
CA PHE A 456 32.07 17.52 36.16
C PHE A 456 33.34 18.37 35.98
N THR A 457 33.32 19.31 35.04
CA THR A 457 34.00 20.61 35.21
C THR A 457 33.10 21.73 34.69
N THR A 458 32.96 22.79 35.49
CA THR A 458 32.12 23.96 35.16
C THR A 458 32.98 25.10 34.62
N LYS A 459 32.47 25.82 33.61
CA LYS A 459 32.92 27.18 33.28
C LYS A 459 31.70 28.07 33.00
N PRO A 460 31.63 29.30 33.55
CA PRO A 460 30.47 30.16 33.42
C PRO A 460 30.43 30.91 32.07
N CYS A 461 29.23 31.34 31.68
CA CYS A 461 29.05 32.29 30.57
C CYS A 461 29.52 33.70 30.97
N VAL A 462 29.98 34.47 29.99
CA VAL A 462 30.23 35.91 30.10
C VAL A 462 29.39 36.61 29.03
N PHE A 463 28.54 37.55 29.43
CA PHE A 463 27.84 38.44 28.52
C PHE A 463 28.72 39.68 28.23
N PRO A 464 28.77 40.19 26.98
CA PRO A 464 29.23 41.53 26.70
C PRO A 464 28.17 42.56 27.12
N GLU A 465 28.56 43.62 27.81
CA GLU A 465 27.69 44.75 28.10
C GLU A 465 27.48 45.63 26.86
N ILE A 466 26.31 46.28 26.77
CA ILE A 466 26.01 47.27 25.75
C ILE A 466 26.48 48.64 26.26
N ALA A 467 27.49 49.22 25.60
CA ALA A 467 27.94 50.58 25.88
C ALA A 467 27.29 51.58 24.91
N GLU A 468 26.30 52.32 25.40
CA GLU A 468 25.85 53.55 24.73
C GLU A 468 26.89 54.66 24.95
N ASN A 469 27.26 55.39 23.90
CA ASN A 469 27.32 56.85 23.93
C ASN A 469 27.62 57.47 22.56
N SER A 470 26.99 58.62 22.32
CA SER A 470 27.25 59.64 21.30
C SER A 470 26.46 60.89 21.72
N PRO A 471 26.87 62.12 21.38
CA PRO A 471 27.93 62.50 20.42
C PRO A 471 29.30 62.80 21.05
#